data_AF-A0A7V2QI23-F1
#
_entry.id   AF-A0A7V2QI23-F1
#
_cell.length_a   1.000
_cell.length_b   1.000
_cell.length_c   1.000
_cell.angle_alpha   90.00
_cell.angle_beta   90.00
_cell.angle_gamma   90.00
#
_symmetry.space_group_name_H-M   'P 1'
#
loop_
_entity.id
_entity.type
_entity.pdbx_description
1 polymer ?
#
loop_
_entity_poly.entity_id
_entity_poly.type
_entity_poly.pdbx_seq_one_letter_code
_entity_poly.pdbx_strand_id
1 'polypeptide(L)'
;MIAAMTADQLQLIHDLHRALTRLAEAKTEVEYAKYHLDVLEAEEPLERARAERRAIEAAGGEKALGSNAEARRRALTLALADDEQYQADLELLDRARKRLLEARQEYEQAKVEAEGARAKLNLALRLLEVEDVQV
;
A
#
# COMPACT_ATOMS: atom_id res chain seq x y z
N MET A 1 -18.01 -0.01 -45.64
CA MET A 1 -16.84 0.89 -45.53
C MET A 1 -16.45 0.89 -44.06
N ILE A 2 -15.29 0.36 -43.70
CA ILE A 2 -14.75 0.53 -42.35
C ILE A 2 -14.18 1.95 -42.33
N ALA A 3 -14.78 2.87 -41.57
CA ALA A 3 -14.24 4.21 -41.39
C ALA A 3 -12.80 4.06 -40.89
N ALA A 4 -11.84 4.61 -41.63
CA ALA A 4 -10.45 4.60 -41.21
C ALA A 4 -10.34 5.46 -39.94
N MET A 5 -9.83 4.88 -38.85
CA MET A 5 -9.59 5.64 -37.62
C MET A 5 -8.68 6.84 -37.90
N THR A 6 -9.03 8.00 -37.36
CA THR A 6 -8.19 9.19 -37.45
C THR A 6 -6.95 9.06 -36.57
N ALA A 7 -5.89 9.83 -36.89
CA ALA A 7 -4.66 9.85 -36.10
C ALA A 7 -4.94 10.22 -34.61
N ASP A 8 -5.89 11.12 -34.37
CA ASP A 8 -6.31 11.52 -33.03
C ASP A 8 -7.01 10.38 -32.27
N GLN A 9 -7.81 9.55 -32.95
CA GLN A 9 -8.42 8.37 -32.33
C GLN A 9 -7.37 7.32 -31.96
N LEU A 10 -6.39 7.09 -32.83
CA LEU A 10 -5.28 6.17 -32.52
C LEU A 10 -4.48 6.65 -31.31
N GLN A 11 -4.23 7.96 -31.20
CA GLN A 11 -3.56 8.55 -30.04
C GLN A 11 -4.38 8.36 -28.76
N LEU A 12 -5.70 8.61 -28.80
CA LEU A 12 -6.58 8.42 -27.63
C LEU A 12 -6.66 6.95 -27.19
N ILE A 13 -6.66 6.00 -28.11
CA ILE A 13 -6.59 4.56 -27.78
C ILE A 13 -5.25 4.23 -27.13
N HIS A 14 -4.15 4.75 -27.66
CA HIS A 14 -2.81 4.54 -27.09
C HIS A 14 -2.71 5.13 -25.67
N ASP A 15 -3.24 6.33 -25.45
CA ASP A 15 -3.26 6.98 -24.13
C ASP A 15 -4.12 6.19 -23.13
N LEU A 16 -5.28 5.70 -23.55
CA LEU A 16 -6.12 4.82 -22.73
C LEU A 16 -5.40 3.52 -22.39
N HIS A 17 -4.75 2.88 -23.36
CA HIS A 17 -3.98 1.66 -23.12
C HIS A 17 -2.88 1.90 -22.08
N ARG A 18 -2.12 2.99 -22.23
CA ARG A 18 -1.07 3.38 -21.27
C ARG A 18 -1.63 3.61 -19.87
N ALA A 19 -2.76 4.30 -19.75
CA ALA A 19 -3.39 4.56 -18.47
C ALA A 19 -3.91 3.28 -17.80
N LEU A 20 -4.48 2.35 -18.59
CA LEU A 20 -4.91 1.04 -18.08
C LEU A 20 -3.74 0.17 -17.62
N THR A 21 -2.61 0.19 -18.34
CA THR A 21 -1.40 -0.51 -17.90
C THR A 21 -0.89 0.04 -16.58
N ARG A 22 -0.79 1.36 -16.43
CA ARG A 22 -0.40 2.00 -15.16
C ARG A 22 -1.35 1.65 -14.02
N LEU A 23 -2.66 1.65 -14.29
CA LEU A 23 -3.66 1.26 -13.29
C LEU A 23 -3.48 -0.19 -12.84
N ALA A 24 -3.18 -1.10 -13.77
CA ALA A 24 -2.91 -2.50 -13.45
C ALA A 24 -1.65 -2.65 -12.59
N GLU A 25 -0.56 -1.97 -12.95
CA GLU A 25 0.70 -1.95 -12.18
C GLU A 25 0.48 -1.39 -10.77
N ALA A 26 -0.20 -0.25 -10.65
CA ALA A 26 -0.50 0.36 -9.35
C ALA A 26 -1.39 -0.56 -8.49
N LYS A 27 -2.33 -1.29 -9.10
CA LYS A 27 -3.14 -2.28 -8.38
C LYS A 27 -2.27 -3.40 -7.81
N THR A 28 -1.37 -3.96 -8.63
CA THR A 28 -0.46 -5.01 -8.17
C THR A 28 0.45 -4.55 -7.05
N GLU A 29 0.90 -3.29 -7.09
CA GLU A 29 1.73 -2.70 -6.05
C GLU A 29 0.97 -2.56 -4.72
N VAL A 30 -0.30 -2.14 -4.76
CA VAL A 30 -1.17 -2.11 -3.57
C VAL A 30 -1.34 -3.51 -2.98
N GLU A 31 -1.58 -4.52 -3.82
CA GLU A 31 -1.73 -5.91 -3.38
C GLU A 31 -0.45 -6.43 -2.73
N TYR A 32 0.71 -6.15 -3.33
CA TYR A 32 2.02 -6.52 -2.79
C TYR A 32 2.32 -5.83 -1.46
N ALA A 33 2.16 -4.50 -1.41
CA ALA A 33 2.40 -3.72 -0.19
C ALA A 33 1.46 -4.15 0.95
N LYS A 34 0.21 -4.49 0.62
CA LYS A 34 -0.74 -5.01 1.60
C LYS A 34 -0.31 -6.38 2.12
N TYR A 35 0.05 -7.30 1.23
CA TYR A 35 0.52 -8.63 1.63
C TYR A 35 1.74 -8.53 2.56
N HIS A 36 2.70 -7.67 2.22
CA HIS A 36 3.88 -7.48 3.05
C HIS A 36 3.54 -6.91 4.44
N LEU A 37 2.62 -5.94 4.51
CA LEU A 37 2.13 -5.41 5.78
C LEU A 37 1.41 -6.49 6.61
N ASP A 38 0.54 -7.29 5.97
CA ASP A 38 -0.22 -8.35 6.65
C ASP A 38 0.74 -9.38 7.30
N VAL A 39 1.86 -9.70 6.65
CA VAL A 39 2.90 -10.58 7.21
C VAL A 39 3.56 -9.95 8.43
N LEU A 40 4.01 -8.69 8.32
CA LEU A 40 4.67 -8.01 9.43
C LEU A 40 3.72 -7.79 10.63
N GLU A 41 2.45 -7.49 10.38
CA GLU A 41 1.43 -7.36 11.44
C GLU A 41 1.12 -8.70 12.12
N ALA A 42 1.22 -9.81 11.41
CA ALA A 42 1.11 -11.15 12.00
C ALA A 42 2.34 -11.54 12.85
N GLU A 43 3.52 -11.02 12.50
CA GLU A 43 4.78 -11.30 13.21
C GLU A 43 5.00 -10.41 14.44
N GLU A 44 4.47 -9.18 14.47
CA GLU A 44 4.66 -8.23 15.58
C GLU A 44 4.36 -8.81 16.98
N PRO A 45 3.25 -9.54 17.20
CA PRO A 45 2.97 -10.11 18.52
C PRO A 45 4.01 -11.15 18.96
N LEU A 46 4.60 -11.88 18.00
CA LEU A 46 5.64 -12.86 18.27
C LEU A 46 6.95 -12.18 18.59
N GLU A 47 7.33 -11.13 17.86
CA GLU A 47 8.54 -10.36 18.14
C GLU A 47 8.45 -9.61 19.46
N ARG A 48 7.28 -9.03 19.76
CA ARG A 48 7.02 -8.45 21.07
C ARG A 48 7.20 -9.47 22.19
N ALA A 49 6.64 -10.68 22.06
CA ALA A 49 6.79 -11.72 23.07
C ALA A 49 8.27 -12.16 23.23
N ARG A 50 9.04 -12.21 22.13
CA ARG A 50 10.49 -12.49 22.15
C ARG A 50 11.25 -11.38 22.87
N ALA A 51 10.95 -10.13 22.58
CA ALA A 51 11.57 -8.96 23.21
C ALA A 51 11.22 -8.88 24.71
N GLU A 52 9.96 -9.12 25.09
CA GLU A 52 9.55 -9.21 26.49
C GLU A 52 10.33 -10.31 27.23
N ARG A 53 10.52 -11.47 26.61
CA ARG A 53 11.30 -12.56 27.19
C ARG A 53 12.77 -12.18 27.38
N ARG A 54 13.40 -11.55 26.38
CA ARG A 54 14.79 -11.06 26.50
C ARG A 54 14.92 -10.05 27.65
N ALA A 55 13.97 -9.14 27.77
CA ALA A 55 13.92 -8.17 28.87
C ALA A 55 13.81 -8.84 30.24
N ILE A 56 12.94 -9.85 30.37
CA ILE A 56 12.80 -10.63 31.61
C ILE A 56 14.11 -11.36 31.95
N GLU A 57 14.73 -12.01 30.98
CA GLU A 57 15.99 -12.72 31.16
C GLU A 57 17.12 -11.77 31.57
N ALA A 58 17.23 -10.60 30.93
CA ALA A 58 18.20 -9.55 31.27
C ALA A 58 18.00 -8.98 32.68
N ALA A 59 16.74 -8.90 33.15
CA ALA A 59 16.41 -8.49 34.52
C ALA A 59 16.76 -9.54 35.60
N GLY A 60 17.23 -10.74 35.22
CA GLY A 60 17.51 -11.84 36.14
C GLY A 60 16.34 -12.80 36.35
N GLY A 61 15.37 -12.81 35.42
CA GLY A 61 14.20 -13.67 35.41
C GLY A 61 12.97 -13.07 36.11
N GLU A 62 11.82 -13.74 35.98
CA GLU A 62 10.53 -13.22 36.47
C GLU A 62 10.51 -12.89 37.97
N LYS A 63 11.30 -13.63 38.77
CA LYS A 63 11.37 -13.42 40.23
C LYS A 63 12.02 -12.08 40.59
N ALA A 64 12.92 -11.57 39.76
CA ALA A 64 13.60 -10.30 39.99
C ALA A 64 12.69 -9.08 39.75
N LEU A 65 11.65 -9.24 38.92
CA LEU A 65 10.69 -8.19 38.59
C LEU A 65 9.69 -7.88 39.73
N GLY A 66 9.73 -8.63 40.83
CA GLY A 66 8.90 -8.40 42.02
C GLY A 66 7.42 -8.76 41.82
N SER A 67 6.59 -8.61 42.86
CA SER A 67 5.17 -9.03 42.85
C SER A 67 4.19 -7.95 42.33
N ASN A 68 4.60 -6.68 42.25
CA ASN A 68 3.74 -5.58 41.79
C ASN A 68 3.58 -5.58 40.25
N ALA A 69 2.39 -5.94 39.77
CA ALA A 69 2.08 -6.03 38.35
C ALA A 69 2.25 -4.70 37.58
N GLU A 70 1.97 -3.57 38.20
CA GLU A 70 2.08 -2.27 37.52
C GLU A 70 3.55 -1.87 37.33
N ALA A 71 4.38 -2.11 38.34
CA ALA A 71 5.82 -1.88 38.25
C ALA A 71 6.46 -2.78 37.18
N ARG A 72 6.06 -4.06 37.12
CA ARG A 72 6.50 -5.00 36.07
C ARG A 72 6.14 -4.51 34.68
N ARG A 73 4.90 -4.05 34.49
CA ARG A 73 4.44 -3.54 33.20
C ARG A 73 5.26 -2.33 32.75
N ARG A 74 5.50 -1.36 33.63
CA ARG A 74 6.31 -0.18 33.32
C ARG A 74 7.75 -0.57 32.99
N ALA A 75 8.36 -1.48 33.75
CA ALA A 75 9.71 -1.97 33.50
C ALA A 75 9.83 -2.67 32.14
N LEU A 76 8.87 -3.53 31.79
CA LEU A 76 8.82 -4.19 30.48
C LEU A 76 8.60 -3.20 29.34
N THR A 77 7.74 -2.20 29.50
CA THR A 77 7.55 -1.16 28.49
C THR A 77 8.84 -0.38 28.23
N LEU A 78 9.60 -0.02 29.27
CA LEU A 78 10.89 0.65 29.11
C LEU A 78 11.92 -0.28 28.46
N ALA A 79 12.00 -1.53 28.89
CA ALA A 79 12.93 -2.50 28.31
C ALA A 79 12.63 -2.80 26.83
N LEU A 80 11.35 -2.84 26.43
CA LEU A 80 10.95 -2.94 25.02
C LEU A 80 11.33 -1.68 24.23
N ALA A 81 11.24 -0.50 24.84
CA ALA A 81 11.67 0.74 24.20
C ALA A 81 13.18 0.75 23.93
N ASP A 82 13.95 0.09 24.79
CA ASP A 82 15.41 -0.03 24.68
C ASP A 82 15.87 -1.25 23.86
N ASP A 83 14.97 -2.18 23.48
CA ASP A 83 15.32 -3.35 22.66
C ASP A 83 15.47 -2.95 21.18
N GLU A 84 16.72 -2.79 20.74
CA GLU A 84 17.08 -2.32 19.39
C GLU A 84 16.42 -3.14 18.28
N GLN A 85 16.32 -4.46 18.45
CA GLN A 85 15.71 -5.34 17.45
C GLN A 85 14.20 -5.09 17.35
N TYR A 86 13.51 -5.02 18.49
CA TYR A 86 12.08 -4.72 18.51
C TYR A 86 11.78 -3.33 17.93
N GLN A 87 12.62 -2.33 18.21
CA GLN A 87 12.48 -1.01 17.60
C GLN A 87 12.69 -1.05 16.08
N ALA A 88 13.68 -1.80 15.59
CA ALA A 88 13.90 -1.98 14.16
C ALA A 88 12.70 -2.66 13.47
N ASP A 89 12.09 -3.65 14.11
CA ASP A 89 10.91 -4.35 13.59
C ASP A 89 9.67 -3.41 13.54
N LEU A 90 9.49 -2.56 14.55
CA LEU A 90 8.46 -1.51 14.54
C LEU A 90 8.69 -0.48 13.43
N GLU A 91 9.94 -0.07 13.19
CA GLU A 91 10.26 0.82 12.06
C GLU A 91 9.94 0.18 10.71
N LEU A 92 10.20 -1.12 10.54
CA LEU A 92 9.84 -1.86 9.33
C LEU A 92 8.32 -1.87 9.13
N LEU A 93 7.56 -2.13 10.20
CA LEU A 93 6.10 -2.08 10.17
C LEU A 93 5.58 -0.70 9.74
N ASP A 94 6.15 0.37 10.32
CA ASP A 94 5.76 1.75 9.98
C ASP A 94 6.12 2.12 8.55
N ARG A 95 7.28 1.66 8.04
CA ARG A 95 7.65 1.83 6.63
C ARG A 95 6.69 1.09 5.70
N ALA A 96 6.31 -0.15 6.04
CA ALA A 96 5.34 -0.92 5.27
C ALA A 96 3.97 -0.25 5.22
N ARG A 97 3.50 0.32 6.35
CA ARG A 97 2.26 1.11 6.41
C ARG A 97 2.32 2.34 5.52
N LYS A 98 3.42 3.09 5.56
CA LYS A 98 3.64 4.25 4.70
C LYS A 98 3.65 3.85 3.23
N ARG A 99 4.34 2.76 2.87
CA ARG A 99 4.38 2.28 1.49
C ARG A 99 2.99 1.87 0.99
N LEU A 100 2.18 1.21 1.80
CA LEU A 100 0.80 0.87 1.44
C LEU A 100 -0.06 2.13 1.21
N LEU A 101 0.13 3.17 2.04
CA LEU A 101 -0.58 4.44 1.85
C LEU A 101 -0.18 5.11 0.53
N GLU A 102 1.11 5.19 0.23
CA GLU A 102 1.64 5.74 -1.02
C GLU A 102 1.13 4.95 -2.24
N ALA A 103 1.22 3.62 -2.21
CA ALA A 103 0.72 2.76 -3.29
C ALA A 103 -0.79 2.95 -3.54
N ARG A 104 -1.58 3.16 -2.47
CA ARG A 104 -3.02 3.47 -2.61
C ARG A 104 -3.25 4.84 -3.27
N GLN A 105 -2.44 5.84 -2.94
CA GLN A 105 -2.53 7.16 -3.58
C GLN A 105 -2.17 7.07 -5.07
N GLU A 106 -1.10 6.35 -5.41
CA GLU A 106 -0.69 6.08 -6.79
C GLU A 106 -1.80 5.35 -7.57
N TYR A 107 -2.44 4.35 -6.95
CA TYR A 107 -3.57 3.63 -7.55
C TYR A 107 -4.77 4.53 -7.83
N GLU A 108 -5.17 5.39 -6.87
CA GLU A 108 -6.27 6.32 -7.10
C GLU A 108 -5.95 7.35 -8.19
N GLN A 109 -4.71 7.83 -8.27
CA GLN A 109 -4.27 8.70 -9.37
C GLN A 109 -4.35 7.98 -10.72
N ALA A 110 -3.81 6.76 -10.82
CA ALA A 110 -3.85 5.96 -12.03
C ALA A 110 -5.29 5.64 -12.47
N LYS A 111 -6.20 5.45 -11.51
CA LYS A 111 -7.62 5.23 -11.77
C LYS A 111 -8.27 6.47 -12.38
N VAL A 112 -8.02 7.64 -11.81
CA VAL A 112 -8.51 8.93 -12.36
C VAL A 112 -7.94 9.17 -13.76
N GLU A 113 -6.66 8.88 -14.00
CA GLU A 113 -6.04 8.95 -15.33
C GLU A 113 -6.77 8.04 -16.34
N ALA A 114 -7.02 6.78 -15.97
CA ALA A 114 -7.70 5.82 -16.82
C ALA A 114 -9.16 6.22 -17.12
N GLU A 115 -9.88 6.70 -16.12
CA GLU A 115 -11.25 7.22 -16.28
C GLU A 115 -11.27 8.46 -17.19
N GLY A 116 -10.32 9.37 -17.02
CA GLY A 116 -10.16 10.55 -17.86
C GLY A 116 -9.83 10.21 -19.31
N ALA A 117 -8.89 9.28 -19.55
CA ALA A 117 -8.56 8.81 -20.90
C ALA A 117 -9.76 8.14 -21.57
N ARG A 118 -10.50 7.31 -20.82
CA ARG A 118 -11.73 6.66 -21.31
C ARG A 118 -12.81 7.68 -21.66
N ALA A 119 -13.01 8.70 -20.83
CA ALA A 119 -13.98 9.76 -21.08
C ALA A 119 -13.65 10.54 -22.35
N LYS A 120 -12.37 10.88 -22.57
CA LYS A 120 -11.91 11.55 -23.80
C LYS A 120 -12.17 10.71 -25.04
N LEU A 121 -11.83 9.42 -25.00
CA LEU A 121 -12.08 8.51 -26.12
C LEU A 121 -13.58 8.40 -26.41
N ASN A 122 -14.40 8.21 -25.38
CA ASN A 122 -15.86 8.14 -25.55
C ASN A 122 -16.44 9.42 -26.16
N LEU A 123 -15.94 10.60 -25.76
CA LEU A 123 -16.36 11.87 -26.33
C LEU A 123 -15.98 11.96 -27.82
N ALA A 124 -14.74 11.62 -28.16
CA ALA A 124 -14.28 11.64 -29.55
C ALA A 124 -15.08 10.68 -30.45
N LEU A 125 -15.41 9.48 -29.95
CA LEU A 125 -16.25 8.52 -30.67
C LEU A 125 -17.67 9.05 -30.89
N ARG A 126 -18.29 9.68 -29.87
CA ARG A 126 -19.63 10.25 -29.99
C ARG A 126 -19.71 11.43 -30.96
N LEU A 127 -18.68 12.27 -31.02
CA LEU A 127 -18.65 13.40 -31.96
C LEU A 127 -18.67 12.91 -33.42
N LEU A 128 -17.96 11.83 -33.71
CA LEU A 128 -17.99 11.21 -35.05
C LEU A 128 -19.35 10.58 -35.38
N GLU A 129 -20.00 9.92 -34.41
CA GLU A 129 -21.37 9.41 -34.60
C GLU A 129 -22.38 10.51 -34.94
N VAL A 130 -22.15 11.75 -34.49
CA VAL A 130 -23.01 12.90 -34.82
C VAL A 130 -22.68 13.50 -36.18
N GLU A 131 -21.41 13.55 -36.58
CA GLU A 131 -20.97 14.02 -37.90
C GLU A 131 -21.47 13.10 -39.03
N ASP A 132 -21.49 11.79 -38.82
CA ASP A 132 -21.98 10.81 -39.80
C ASP A 132 -23.52 10.84 -40.00
N VAL A 133 -24.27 11.50 -39.10
CA VAL A 133 -25.75 11.60 -39.16
C VAL A 133 -26.22 12.91 -39.81
N GLN A 134 -25.35 13.91 -39.97
CA GLN A 134 -25.68 15.21 -40.57
C GLN A 134 -25.36 15.35 -42.07
N VAL A 135 -24.92 14.26 -42.72
CA VAL A 135 -24.66 14.19 -44.18
C VAL A 135 -25.68 13.30 -44.86
#